data_AF-A0A930JIL0-F1
#
_entry.id   AF-A0A930JIL0-F1
#
_cell.length_a   1.000
_cell.length_b   1.000
_cell.length_c   1.000
_cell.angle_alpha   90.00
_cell.angle_beta   90.00
_cell.angle_gamma   90.00
#
_symmetry.space_group_name_H-M   'P 1'
#
loop_
_entity.id
_entity.type
_entity.pdbx_description
1 polymer ?
#
loop_
_entity_poly.entity_id
_entity_poly.type
_entity_poly.pdbx_seq_one_letter_code
_entity_poly.pdbx_strand_id
1 'polypeptide(L)'
;MNKEDNLKRTAYLKNIVLNMPEKPGTYQFYDNEKTIIYVGKAKNLKRRVSSYFHKEVDRFKTKVLVSKIHDISYSVVKTEEDALLIENQLIKQYKPKYNVLLKDGKTYPSICVTNEYFPRIFKTRTINKHYGTFYGPYSHIGSMYAILDIIKKVYKPRTCRFPITKEGIEQGKYKPCLEYHLHNCGAPCINKQSYEDYQEAIKQAREVLKGNTRDVQKLLKQEMEKYAEELRFEEAELCKQRYLALDNFAAKSEIVSHTITDVDVFTIVSDDTRKNAFINYIHVTNGAINQSFTYEYKRKLDESDEELLNEAIPEIRERFKSTAKEIIVPFELDFKVKGAEFFIPQRGDKHHLLELSEMNAKQYKFDRLKQTEKLNPEQKQTRLMRELQNKLKLSKLPYHIECFDNSNISGSDAVAGCIVYKGMKPSKKDYRKYNIKTVVGPDDYASMQEVVRRRYSRMQEEGTPLPDLIITDGGKGQMEVVREVVEDELHLSIPIAGLAKDDRHRTNELLFGFPQQTIALDIKGELFKVLTQIQDEVHRYAISFHRDKRSKTQLHSELDDIKGIGPKTKDALLKKLKTVKHIKEADLQELTEVIGASKATIVYNYFHANQ
;
A
#
# COMPACT_ATOMS: atom_id res chain seq x y z
N MET A 1 2.67 -16.24 -33.06
CA MET A 1 3.37 -15.27 -32.18
C MET A 1 4.84 -15.65 -32.15
N ASN A 2 5.70 -14.77 -32.65
CA ASN A 2 7.14 -15.01 -32.60
C ASN A 2 7.65 -14.93 -31.16
N LYS A 3 8.80 -15.55 -30.87
CA LYS A 3 9.41 -15.58 -29.52
C LYS A 3 9.66 -14.18 -28.99
N GLU A 4 9.96 -13.24 -29.88
CA GLU A 4 10.20 -11.84 -29.61
C GLU A 4 8.92 -11.06 -29.22
N ASP A 5 7.81 -11.30 -29.92
CA ASP A 5 6.51 -10.69 -29.59
C ASP A 5 6.02 -11.12 -28.21
N ASN A 6 6.28 -12.38 -27.85
CA ASN A 6 5.89 -12.93 -26.57
C ASN A 6 6.71 -12.33 -25.42
N LEU A 7 7.99 -12.03 -25.66
CA LEU A 7 8.86 -11.31 -24.72
C LEU A 7 8.40 -9.86 -24.54
N LYS A 8 8.11 -9.14 -25.65
CA LYS A 8 7.60 -7.76 -25.62
C LYS A 8 6.27 -7.66 -24.86
N ARG A 9 5.33 -8.57 -25.15
CA ARG A 9 4.06 -8.67 -24.43
C ARG A 9 4.26 -8.94 -22.93
N THR A 10 5.11 -9.90 -22.58
CA THR A 10 5.36 -10.24 -21.17
C THR A 10 6.01 -9.07 -20.42
N ALA A 11 6.91 -8.33 -21.06
CA ALA A 11 7.50 -7.13 -20.50
C ALA A 11 6.46 -6.01 -20.28
N TYR A 12 5.56 -5.80 -21.25
CA TYR A 12 4.43 -4.87 -21.13
C TYR A 12 3.52 -5.22 -19.94
N LEU A 13 3.08 -6.49 -19.85
CA LEU A 13 2.22 -6.96 -18.76
C LEU A 13 2.91 -6.81 -17.40
N LYS A 14 4.20 -7.16 -17.29
CA LYS A 14 4.97 -6.97 -16.04
C LYS A 14 5.07 -5.51 -15.64
N ASN A 15 5.16 -4.59 -16.60
CA ASN A 15 5.19 -3.15 -16.33
C ASN A 15 3.86 -2.68 -15.70
N ILE A 16 2.73 -3.10 -16.28
CA ILE A 16 1.39 -2.80 -15.72
C ILE A 16 1.32 -3.30 -14.27
N VAL A 17 1.72 -4.54 -14.03
CA VAL A 17 1.64 -5.17 -12.71
C VAL A 17 2.54 -4.48 -11.67
N LEU A 18 3.73 -4.03 -12.06
CA LEU A 18 4.65 -3.30 -11.17
C LEU A 18 4.09 -1.94 -10.71
N ASN A 19 3.16 -1.37 -11.47
CA ASN A 19 2.52 -0.09 -11.17
C ASN A 19 1.15 -0.25 -10.49
N MET A 20 0.68 -1.48 -10.30
CA MET A 20 -0.57 -1.71 -9.56
C MET A 20 -0.44 -1.32 -8.07
N PRO A 21 -1.53 -0.84 -7.46
CA PRO A 21 -1.55 -0.50 -6.05
C PRO A 21 -1.53 -1.74 -5.15
N GLU A 22 -1.06 -1.54 -3.92
CA GLU A 22 -1.08 -2.55 -2.84
C GLU A 22 -2.38 -2.48 -2.03
N LYS A 23 -3.51 -2.23 -2.71
CA LYS A 23 -4.86 -2.09 -2.14
C LYS A 23 -5.77 -3.27 -2.56
N PRO A 24 -6.89 -3.50 -1.87
CA PRO A 24 -7.88 -4.48 -2.29
C PRO A 24 -8.61 -4.01 -3.56
N GLY A 25 -9.01 -4.96 -4.40
CA GLY A 25 -9.59 -4.66 -5.71
C GLY A 25 -9.89 -5.88 -6.57
N THR A 26 -10.51 -5.61 -7.72
CA THR A 26 -10.72 -6.60 -8.79
C THR A 26 -9.78 -6.33 -9.95
N TYR A 27 -9.41 -7.37 -10.69
CA TYR A 27 -8.60 -7.27 -11.90
C TYR A 27 -9.21 -8.11 -13.02
N GLN A 28 -9.02 -7.67 -14.25
CA GLN A 28 -9.60 -8.25 -15.45
C GLN A 28 -8.48 -8.48 -16.46
N PHE A 29 -8.46 -9.65 -17.09
CA PHE A 29 -7.53 -10.00 -18.15
C PHE A 29 -8.25 -9.99 -19.48
N TYR A 30 -7.61 -9.38 -20.47
CA TYR A 30 -8.11 -9.22 -21.82
C TYR A 30 -7.28 -10.04 -22.81
N ASP A 31 -7.90 -10.51 -23.88
CA ASP A 31 -7.20 -11.07 -25.04
C ASP A 31 -6.89 -10.01 -26.11
N ASN A 32 -6.40 -10.46 -27.27
CA ASN A 32 -6.06 -9.62 -28.42
C ASN A 32 -7.23 -8.82 -28.96
N GLU A 33 -8.45 -9.34 -28.82
CA GLU A 33 -9.67 -8.74 -29.33
C GLU A 33 -10.32 -7.81 -28.29
N LYS A 34 -9.61 -7.52 -27.18
CA LYS A 34 -10.11 -6.80 -26.01
C LYS A 34 -11.33 -7.46 -25.35
N THR A 35 -11.47 -8.78 -25.46
CA THR A 35 -12.50 -9.54 -24.76
C THR A 35 -11.99 -9.97 -23.38
N ILE A 36 -12.84 -9.84 -22.35
CA ILE A 36 -12.50 -10.27 -20.99
C ILE A 36 -12.45 -11.79 -20.93
N ILE A 37 -11.25 -12.34 -20.71
CA ILE A 37 -11.00 -13.78 -20.64
C ILE A 37 -10.95 -14.31 -19.21
N TYR A 38 -10.66 -13.45 -18.23
CA TYR A 38 -10.65 -13.78 -16.81
C TYR A 38 -10.90 -12.56 -15.93
N VAL A 39 -11.60 -12.76 -14.81
CA VAL A 39 -11.78 -11.77 -13.75
C VAL A 39 -11.39 -12.39 -12.41
N GLY A 40 -10.70 -11.63 -11.56
CA GLY A 40 -10.31 -12.08 -10.23
C GLY A 40 -10.35 -10.98 -9.16
N LYS A 41 -10.47 -11.37 -7.89
CA LYS A 41 -10.31 -10.48 -6.72
C LYS A 41 -8.93 -10.58 -6.06
N ALA A 42 -8.52 -9.53 -5.37
CA ALA A 42 -7.29 -9.51 -4.58
C ALA A 42 -7.45 -8.66 -3.31
N LYS A 43 -6.89 -9.13 -2.18
CA LYS A 43 -6.63 -8.27 -1.01
C LYS A 43 -5.56 -7.23 -1.30
N ASN A 44 -4.59 -7.60 -2.14
CA ASN A 44 -3.50 -6.75 -2.60
C ASN A 44 -3.31 -7.02 -4.10
N LEU A 45 -3.77 -6.10 -4.93
CA LEU A 45 -3.77 -6.22 -6.39
C LEU A 45 -2.37 -6.53 -6.93
N LYS A 46 -1.37 -5.74 -6.56
CA LYS A 46 0.01 -5.92 -7.01
C LYS A 46 0.58 -7.30 -6.70
N ARG A 47 0.49 -7.76 -5.44
CA ARG A 47 1.01 -9.08 -5.04
C ARG A 47 0.27 -10.21 -5.76
N ARG A 48 -1.05 -10.10 -5.84
CA ARG A 48 -1.89 -11.13 -6.46
C ARG A 48 -1.60 -11.26 -7.96
N VAL A 49 -1.62 -10.16 -8.71
CA VAL A 49 -1.40 -10.20 -10.15
C VAL A 49 0.04 -10.56 -10.49
N SER A 50 1.03 -10.11 -9.67
CA SER A 50 2.44 -10.52 -9.81
C SER A 50 2.64 -12.03 -9.76
N SER A 51 1.86 -12.75 -8.96
CA SER A 51 1.97 -14.21 -8.81
C SER A 51 1.70 -14.98 -10.11
N TYR A 52 0.93 -14.41 -11.04
CA TYR A 52 0.66 -15.03 -12.36
C TYR A 52 1.90 -14.99 -13.28
N PHE A 53 2.85 -14.09 -13.04
CA PHE A 53 4.01 -13.84 -13.90
C PHE A 53 5.34 -14.35 -13.31
N HIS A 54 5.29 -15.15 -12.24
CA HIS A 54 6.47 -15.82 -11.68
C HIS A 54 6.89 -17.03 -12.53
N LYS A 55 8.18 -17.40 -12.50
CA LYS A 55 8.73 -18.47 -13.35
C LYS A 55 8.17 -19.87 -13.00
N GLU A 56 7.81 -20.08 -11.74
CA GLU A 56 7.27 -21.35 -11.23
C GLU A 56 5.76 -21.25 -11.03
N VAL A 57 5.02 -21.35 -12.14
CA VAL A 57 3.57 -21.55 -12.08
C VAL A 57 3.29 -23.04 -12.18
N ASP A 58 3.03 -23.69 -11.05
CA ASP A 58 2.82 -25.15 -10.96
C ASP A 58 1.62 -25.67 -11.77
N ARG A 59 0.62 -24.82 -12.05
CA ARG A 59 -0.63 -25.25 -12.68
C ARG A 59 -0.64 -24.95 -14.18
N PHE A 60 -0.74 -26.01 -14.99
CA PHE A 60 -0.86 -25.94 -16.46
C PHE A 60 -1.95 -24.96 -16.94
N LYS A 61 -3.11 -24.96 -16.28
CA LYS A 61 -4.22 -24.04 -16.59
C LYS A 61 -3.82 -22.56 -16.47
N THR A 62 -3.04 -22.21 -15.46
CA THR A 62 -2.59 -20.82 -15.26
C THR A 62 -1.57 -20.42 -16.32
N LYS A 63 -0.68 -21.33 -16.75
CA LYS A 63 0.22 -21.09 -17.89
C LYS A 63 -0.55 -20.81 -19.18
N VAL A 64 -1.62 -21.56 -19.45
CA VAL A 64 -2.49 -21.34 -20.62
C VAL A 64 -3.26 -20.01 -20.52
N LEU A 65 -3.74 -19.64 -19.34
CA LEU A 65 -4.38 -18.34 -19.14
C LEU A 65 -3.39 -17.20 -19.43
N VAL A 66 -2.21 -17.22 -18.81
CA VAL A 66 -1.17 -16.19 -18.97
C VAL A 66 -0.71 -16.08 -20.42
N SER A 67 -0.66 -17.20 -21.15
CA SER A 67 -0.28 -17.18 -22.57
C SER A 67 -1.31 -16.48 -23.46
N LYS A 68 -2.53 -16.22 -22.99
CA LYS A 68 -3.60 -15.54 -23.73
C LYS A 68 -3.86 -14.09 -23.30
N ILE A 69 -3.27 -13.63 -22.20
CA ILE A 69 -3.40 -12.25 -21.70
C ILE A 69 -2.66 -11.30 -22.64
N HIS A 70 -3.34 -10.25 -23.10
CA HIS A 70 -2.74 -9.16 -23.86
C HIS A 70 -2.84 -7.83 -23.14
N ASP A 71 -3.87 -7.65 -22.31
CA ASP A 71 -4.00 -6.46 -21.48
C ASP A 71 -4.61 -6.76 -20.10
N ILE A 72 -4.41 -5.85 -19.15
CA ILE A 72 -4.87 -6.00 -17.77
C ILE A 72 -5.48 -4.67 -17.29
N SER A 73 -6.70 -4.73 -16.75
CA SER A 73 -7.31 -3.62 -16.02
C SER A 73 -7.61 -4.01 -14.56
N TYR A 74 -7.83 -3.02 -13.70
CA TYR A 74 -8.21 -3.23 -12.31
C TYR A 74 -9.09 -2.10 -11.79
N SER A 75 -9.85 -2.39 -10.73
CA SER A 75 -10.63 -1.44 -9.97
C SER A 75 -10.28 -1.57 -8.49
N VAL A 76 -10.00 -0.44 -7.83
CA VAL A 76 -9.65 -0.39 -6.40
C VAL A 76 -10.92 -0.20 -5.58
N VAL A 77 -10.98 -0.88 -4.44
CA VAL A 77 -12.10 -0.76 -3.49
C VAL A 77 -11.56 -0.54 -2.08
N LYS A 78 -12.45 -0.21 -1.13
CA LYS A 78 -12.08 0.03 0.27
C LYS A 78 -11.78 -1.28 1.01
N THR A 79 -12.58 -2.34 0.80
CA THR A 79 -12.43 -3.62 1.52
C THR A 79 -12.29 -4.85 0.60
N GLU A 80 -11.82 -5.97 1.15
CA GLU A 80 -11.79 -7.24 0.39
C GLU A 80 -13.20 -7.75 0.03
N GLU A 81 -14.19 -7.46 0.87
CA GLU A 81 -15.57 -7.90 0.68
C GLU A 81 -16.18 -7.24 -0.56
N ASP A 82 -15.89 -5.95 -0.77
CA ASP A 82 -16.30 -5.20 -1.96
C ASP A 82 -15.67 -5.78 -3.22
N ALA A 83 -14.39 -6.18 -3.13
CA ALA A 83 -13.69 -6.80 -4.24
C ALA A 83 -14.35 -8.14 -4.61
N LEU A 84 -14.84 -8.90 -3.64
CA LEU A 84 -15.58 -10.13 -3.88
C LEU A 84 -16.93 -9.87 -4.56
N LEU A 85 -17.65 -8.82 -4.16
CA LEU A 85 -18.93 -8.45 -4.76
C LEU A 85 -18.76 -8.04 -6.23
N ILE A 86 -17.81 -7.15 -6.52
CA ILE A 86 -17.54 -6.68 -7.88
C ILE A 86 -17.04 -7.84 -8.76
N GLU A 87 -16.16 -8.71 -8.26
CA GLU A 87 -15.67 -9.89 -9.02
C GLU A 87 -16.84 -10.77 -9.46
N ASN A 88 -17.77 -11.05 -8.55
CA ASN A 88 -18.93 -11.89 -8.82
C ASN A 88 -19.82 -11.31 -9.92
N GLN A 89 -20.07 -10.01 -9.87
CA GLN A 89 -20.89 -9.30 -10.85
C GLN A 89 -20.23 -9.32 -12.23
N LEU A 90 -18.95 -8.98 -12.32
CA LEU A 90 -18.18 -9.01 -13.56
C LEU A 90 -18.14 -10.42 -14.17
N ILE A 91 -18.01 -11.48 -13.35
CA ILE A 91 -18.02 -12.85 -13.88
C ILE A 91 -19.41 -13.24 -14.41
N LYS A 92 -20.49 -12.82 -13.76
CA LYS A 92 -21.86 -13.07 -14.24
C LYS A 92 -22.18 -12.31 -15.53
N GLN A 93 -21.73 -11.06 -15.62
CA GLN A 93 -21.96 -10.19 -16.77
C GLN A 93 -21.19 -10.69 -18.01
N TYR A 94 -19.88 -10.90 -17.87
CA TYR A 94 -19.00 -11.21 -19.01
C TYR A 94 -18.80 -12.71 -19.26
N LYS A 95 -19.19 -13.57 -18.31
CA LYS A 95 -19.00 -15.04 -18.33
C LYS A 95 -17.63 -15.47 -18.90
N PRO A 96 -16.51 -14.96 -18.35
CA PRO A 96 -15.20 -15.08 -19.00
C PRO A 96 -14.76 -16.53 -19.19
N LYS A 97 -14.14 -16.84 -20.33
CA LYS A 97 -13.83 -18.21 -20.73
C LYS A 97 -13.04 -19.01 -19.67
N TYR A 98 -12.11 -18.40 -18.94
CA TYR A 98 -11.22 -19.11 -18.01
C TYR A 98 -11.67 -19.11 -16.53
N ASN A 99 -12.68 -18.32 -16.16
CA ASN A 99 -13.32 -18.46 -14.85
C ASN A 99 -14.05 -19.81 -14.80
N VAL A 100 -13.79 -20.66 -13.80
CA VAL A 100 -14.44 -21.99 -13.67
C VAL A 100 -15.51 -21.97 -12.59
N LEU A 101 -15.25 -21.27 -11.49
CA LEU A 101 -16.24 -20.96 -10.47
C LEU A 101 -17.03 -19.71 -10.91
N LEU A 102 -18.23 -19.51 -10.38
CA LEU A 102 -19.03 -18.28 -10.53
C LEU A 102 -19.73 -18.09 -11.90
N LYS A 103 -19.62 -19.07 -12.81
CA LYS A 103 -20.34 -19.07 -14.10
C LYS A 103 -21.80 -19.51 -14.00
N ASP A 104 -22.05 -20.50 -13.15
CA ASP A 104 -23.38 -21.02 -12.84
C ASP A 104 -23.82 -20.50 -11.46
N GLY A 105 -25.08 -20.11 -11.32
CA GLY A 105 -25.68 -19.67 -10.05
C GLY A 105 -25.70 -20.74 -8.93
N LYS A 106 -25.08 -21.90 -9.13
CA LYS A 106 -25.00 -23.05 -8.22
C LYS A 106 -23.86 -22.96 -7.18
N THR A 107 -22.92 -22.01 -7.33
CA THR A 107 -21.75 -21.89 -6.44
C THR A 107 -22.11 -21.32 -5.06
N TYR A 108 -23.21 -20.58 -4.94
CA TYR A 108 -23.58 -19.88 -3.71
C TYR A 108 -24.95 -20.28 -3.19
N PRO A 109 -25.11 -20.33 -1.85
CA PRO A 109 -26.40 -20.55 -1.28
C PRO A 109 -27.33 -19.37 -1.57
N SER A 110 -28.57 -19.71 -1.91
CA SER A 110 -29.72 -18.80 -2.01
C SER A 110 -30.66 -19.08 -0.86
N ILE A 111 -31.49 -18.13 -0.49
CA ILE A 111 -32.58 -18.31 0.46
C ILE A 111 -33.83 -18.67 -0.33
N CYS A 112 -34.46 -19.78 -0.01
CA CYS A 112 -35.72 -20.21 -0.60
C CYS A 112 -36.87 -19.91 0.35
N VAL A 113 -37.93 -19.32 -0.19
CA VAL A 113 -39.24 -19.18 0.46
C VAL A 113 -40.22 -20.12 -0.24
N THR A 114 -40.72 -21.13 0.45
CA THR A 114 -41.60 -22.15 -0.16
C THR A 114 -42.97 -21.59 -0.53
N ASN A 115 -43.65 -22.25 -1.48
CA ASN A 115 -45.05 -21.95 -1.87
C ASN A 115 -46.08 -22.81 -1.12
N GLU A 116 -45.74 -23.30 0.07
CA GLU A 116 -46.63 -24.12 0.90
C GLU A 116 -47.69 -23.25 1.60
N TYR A 117 -48.77 -23.87 2.11
CA TYR A 117 -49.84 -23.16 2.85
C TYR A 117 -49.29 -22.29 3.98
N PHE A 118 -48.31 -22.81 4.73
CA PHE A 118 -47.44 -22.02 5.61
C PHE A 118 -46.01 -22.04 5.06
N PRO A 119 -45.56 -20.95 4.39
CA PRO A 119 -44.24 -20.87 3.79
C PRO A 119 -43.08 -21.04 4.78
N ARG A 120 -41.99 -21.64 4.31
CA ARG A 120 -40.74 -21.84 5.04
C ARG A 120 -39.62 -21.04 4.41
N ILE A 121 -38.70 -20.54 5.24
CA ILE A 121 -37.53 -19.77 4.79
C ILE A 121 -36.27 -20.53 5.18
N PHE A 122 -35.48 -20.97 4.20
CA PHE A 122 -34.25 -21.72 4.47
C PHE A 122 -33.20 -21.55 3.36
N LYS A 123 -31.93 -21.82 3.69
CA LYS A 123 -30.82 -21.79 2.72
C LYS A 123 -30.82 -23.04 1.83
N THR A 124 -30.55 -22.86 0.54
CA THR A 124 -30.36 -23.95 -0.42
C THR A 124 -29.36 -23.55 -1.50
N ARG A 125 -28.63 -24.51 -2.06
CA ARG A 125 -27.74 -24.29 -3.22
C ARG A 125 -28.40 -24.70 -4.54
N THR A 126 -29.54 -25.37 -4.46
CA THR A 126 -30.27 -25.90 -5.60
C THR A 126 -31.49 -25.03 -5.85
N ILE A 127 -31.54 -24.41 -7.03
CA ILE A 127 -32.66 -23.56 -7.44
C ILE A 127 -33.68 -24.46 -8.16
N ASN A 128 -34.87 -24.59 -7.57
CA ASN A 128 -36.01 -25.27 -8.19
C ASN A 128 -37.22 -24.36 -8.12
N LYS A 129 -37.49 -23.60 -9.19
CA LYS A 129 -38.54 -22.56 -9.24
C LYS A 129 -39.95 -23.09 -8.94
N HIS A 130 -40.22 -24.39 -9.09
CA HIS A 130 -41.50 -24.98 -8.71
C HIS A 130 -41.70 -25.11 -7.19
N TYR A 131 -40.60 -25.17 -6.43
CA TYR A 131 -40.63 -25.38 -4.99
C TYR A 131 -40.88 -24.09 -4.19
N GLY A 132 -40.56 -22.93 -4.77
CA GLY A 132 -40.65 -21.65 -4.08
C GLY A 132 -39.99 -20.50 -4.82
N THR A 133 -39.98 -19.35 -4.16
CA THR A 133 -39.26 -18.15 -4.61
C THR A 133 -37.85 -18.15 -4.03
N PHE A 134 -36.84 -17.90 -4.86
CA PHE A 134 -35.43 -17.92 -4.47
C PHE A 134 -34.86 -16.51 -4.48
N TYR A 135 -34.14 -16.16 -3.40
CA TYR A 135 -33.47 -14.89 -3.17
C TYR A 135 -31.97 -15.15 -3.05
N GLY A 136 -31.14 -14.34 -3.71
CA GLY A 136 -29.71 -14.60 -3.85
C GLY A 136 -29.31 -14.85 -5.31
N PRO A 137 -28.06 -15.25 -5.60
CA PRO A 137 -27.07 -15.89 -4.73
C PRO A 137 -26.35 -14.97 -3.74
N TYR A 138 -26.20 -15.40 -2.49
CA TYR A 138 -25.44 -14.66 -1.48
C TYR A 138 -23.95 -14.99 -1.55
N SER A 139 -23.12 -13.99 -1.87
CA SER A 139 -21.66 -14.10 -1.98
C SER A 139 -20.97 -14.30 -0.62
N HIS A 140 -21.47 -13.63 0.42
CA HIS A 140 -21.00 -13.76 1.80
C HIS A 140 -21.97 -14.62 2.62
N ILE A 141 -21.49 -15.78 3.08
CA ILE A 141 -22.27 -16.72 3.87
C ILE A 141 -22.67 -16.11 5.22
N GLY A 142 -21.83 -15.27 5.83
CA GLY A 142 -22.14 -14.58 7.08
C GLY A 142 -23.31 -13.61 6.95
N SER A 143 -23.37 -12.82 5.87
CA SER A 143 -24.49 -11.89 5.62
C SER A 143 -25.80 -12.64 5.37
N MET A 144 -25.74 -13.77 4.67
CA MET A 144 -26.90 -14.64 4.50
C MET A 144 -27.40 -15.19 5.84
N TYR A 145 -26.51 -15.65 6.73
CA TYR A 145 -26.90 -16.11 8.06
C TYR A 145 -27.43 -14.96 8.92
N ALA A 146 -26.84 -13.77 8.84
CA ALA A 146 -27.35 -12.59 9.54
C ALA A 146 -28.78 -12.26 9.11
N ILE A 147 -29.07 -12.29 7.80
CA ILE A 147 -30.42 -12.09 7.27
C ILE A 147 -31.37 -13.19 7.77
N LEU A 148 -30.97 -14.45 7.72
CA LEU A 148 -31.78 -15.56 8.22
C LEU A 148 -32.04 -15.46 9.72
N ASP A 149 -31.05 -15.03 10.51
CA ASP A 149 -31.18 -14.85 11.95
C ASP A 149 -32.10 -13.69 12.30
N ILE A 150 -32.04 -12.58 11.56
CA ILE A 150 -32.98 -11.47 11.70
C ILE A 150 -34.39 -11.96 11.38
N ILE A 151 -34.59 -12.62 10.24
CA ILE A 151 -35.89 -13.17 9.84
C ILE A 151 -36.41 -14.16 10.90
N LYS A 152 -35.54 -15.01 11.45
CA LYS A 152 -35.88 -15.97 12.50
C LYS A 152 -36.35 -15.27 13.77
N LYS A 153 -35.64 -14.23 14.22
CA LYS A 153 -35.99 -13.49 15.45
C LYS A 153 -37.25 -12.63 15.28
N VAL A 154 -37.38 -11.97 14.14
CA VAL A 154 -38.42 -10.97 13.86
C VAL A 154 -39.73 -11.63 13.43
N TYR A 155 -39.68 -12.49 12.41
CA TYR A 155 -40.87 -13.05 11.74
C TYR A 155 -41.17 -14.50 12.13
N LYS A 156 -40.24 -15.16 12.83
CA LYS A 156 -40.42 -16.51 13.41
C LYS A 156 -41.04 -17.53 12.43
N PRO A 157 -40.52 -17.63 11.18
CA PRO A 157 -41.06 -18.57 10.21
C PRO A 157 -40.88 -20.00 10.72
N ARG A 158 -41.84 -20.86 10.37
CA ARG A 158 -41.79 -22.27 10.77
C ARG A 158 -40.57 -22.96 10.14
N THR A 159 -39.97 -23.90 10.89
CA THR A 159 -38.84 -24.72 10.44
C THR A 159 -39.23 -26.17 10.13
N CYS A 160 -40.40 -26.62 10.61
CA CYS A 160 -40.86 -28.00 10.51
C CYS A 160 -41.10 -28.43 9.05
N ARG A 161 -40.66 -29.63 8.67
CA ARG A 161 -40.69 -30.10 7.27
C ARG A 161 -41.98 -30.79 6.83
N PHE A 162 -42.82 -31.23 7.76
CA PHE A 162 -44.05 -31.95 7.45
C PHE A 162 -45.10 -31.00 6.82
N PRO A 163 -45.93 -31.46 5.87
CA PRO A 163 -46.98 -30.61 5.30
C PRO A 163 -48.02 -30.28 6.38
N ILE A 164 -48.34 -28.98 6.50
CA ILE A 164 -49.44 -28.49 7.34
C ILE A 164 -50.57 -28.11 6.39
N THR A 165 -51.69 -28.82 6.48
CA THR A 165 -52.90 -28.54 5.72
C THR A 165 -53.96 -27.95 6.63
N LYS A 166 -54.91 -27.21 6.06
CA LYS A 166 -56.04 -26.63 6.80
C LYS A 166 -56.84 -27.71 7.53
N GLU A 167 -57.19 -28.78 6.82
CA GLU A 167 -57.91 -29.94 7.36
C GLU A 167 -57.19 -30.59 8.55
N GLY A 168 -55.85 -30.69 8.50
CA GLY A 168 -55.07 -31.28 9.58
C GLY A 168 -55.04 -30.44 10.86
N ILE A 169 -55.19 -29.11 10.73
CA ILE A 169 -55.27 -28.18 11.87
C ILE A 169 -56.66 -28.27 12.50
N GLU A 170 -57.70 -28.27 11.67
CA GLU A 170 -59.10 -28.42 12.11
C GLU A 170 -59.34 -29.75 12.82
N GLN A 171 -58.67 -30.82 12.38
CA GLN A 171 -58.70 -32.15 13.01
C GLN A 171 -57.79 -32.28 14.25
N GLY A 172 -57.06 -31.23 14.66
CA GLY A 172 -56.17 -31.27 15.83
C GLY A 172 -54.99 -32.25 15.70
N LYS A 173 -54.56 -32.55 14.46
CA LYS A 173 -53.57 -33.61 14.17
C LYS A 173 -52.15 -33.25 14.59
N TYR A 174 -51.86 -31.97 14.81
CA TYR A 174 -50.51 -31.47 15.07
C TYR A 174 -50.30 -31.13 16.55
N LYS A 175 -49.05 -31.30 17.02
CA LYS A 175 -48.65 -30.96 18.39
C LYS A 175 -47.65 -29.79 18.38
N PRO A 176 -47.58 -28.98 19.45
CA PRO A 176 -46.55 -27.95 19.59
C PRO A 176 -45.16 -28.59 19.63
N CYS A 177 -44.20 -27.98 18.94
CA CYS A 177 -42.83 -28.44 18.87
C CYS A 177 -41.91 -27.63 19.80
N LEU A 178 -40.67 -28.10 19.98
CA LEU A 178 -39.66 -27.41 20.80
C LEU A 178 -39.43 -25.96 20.36
N GLU A 179 -39.45 -25.67 19.05
CA GLU A 179 -39.27 -24.30 18.54
C GLU A 179 -40.39 -23.34 19.01
N TYR A 180 -41.60 -23.83 19.24
CA TYR A 180 -42.66 -23.02 19.85
C TYR A 180 -42.36 -22.73 21.32
N HIS A 181 -41.95 -23.74 22.08
CA HIS A 181 -41.58 -23.58 23.50
C HIS A 181 -40.34 -22.70 23.70
N LEU A 182 -39.44 -22.66 22.71
CA LEU A 182 -38.29 -21.74 22.66
C LEU A 182 -38.64 -20.36 22.05
N HIS A 183 -39.93 -20.09 21.77
CA HIS A 183 -40.42 -18.84 21.18
C HIS A 183 -39.83 -18.47 19.81
N ASN A 184 -39.32 -19.45 19.05
CA ASN A 184 -38.79 -19.30 17.69
C ASN A 184 -39.85 -19.49 16.59
N CYS A 185 -41.07 -19.89 16.96
CA CYS A 185 -42.19 -20.14 16.05
C CYS A 185 -43.50 -19.75 16.75
N GLY A 186 -44.44 -19.11 16.05
CA GLY A 186 -45.78 -18.76 16.58
C GLY A 186 -46.76 -19.94 16.67
N ALA A 187 -46.31 -21.15 16.35
CA ALA A 187 -47.14 -22.37 16.28
C ALA A 187 -48.41 -22.24 15.42
N PRO A 188 -48.29 -21.89 14.13
CA PRO A 188 -49.42 -21.92 13.19
C PRO A 188 -50.00 -23.35 13.02
N CYS A 189 -49.23 -24.40 13.36
CA CYS A 189 -49.68 -25.80 13.28
C CYS A 189 -50.86 -26.14 14.21
N ILE A 190 -51.05 -25.41 15.29
CA ILE A 190 -52.13 -25.61 16.27
C ILE A 190 -53.05 -24.38 16.35
N ASN A 191 -53.04 -23.54 15.31
CA ASN A 191 -53.84 -22.33 15.21
C ASN A 191 -53.61 -21.28 16.32
N LYS A 192 -52.43 -21.29 16.97
CA LYS A 192 -52.05 -20.24 17.95
C LYS A 192 -51.59 -18.94 17.29
N GLN A 193 -51.23 -19.01 16.01
CA GLN A 193 -51.00 -17.87 15.14
C GLN A 193 -51.97 -17.98 13.97
N SER A 194 -52.69 -16.91 13.66
CA SER A 194 -53.65 -16.91 12.55
C SER A 194 -52.95 -17.07 11.20
N TYR A 195 -53.72 -17.49 10.20
CA TYR A 195 -53.19 -17.60 8.84
C TYR A 195 -52.83 -16.23 8.27
N GLU A 196 -53.68 -15.21 8.47
CA GLU A 196 -53.44 -13.85 7.99
C GLU A 196 -52.16 -13.28 8.60
N ASP A 197 -51.97 -13.39 9.92
CA ASP A 197 -50.78 -12.86 10.60
C ASP A 197 -49.50 -13.54 10.12
N TYR A 198 -49.56 -14.86 9.87
CA TYR A 198 -48.40 -15.59 9.35
C TYR A 198 -48.06 -15.16 7.92
N GLN A 199 -49.05 -14.97 7.06
CA GLN A 199 -48.82 -14.55 5.69
C GLN A 199 -48.26 -13.13 5.62
N GLU A 200 -48.75 -12.20 6.44
CA GLU A 200 -48.20 -10.85 6.49
C GLU A 200 -46.75 -10.86 7.00
N ALA A 201 -46.44 -11.66 8.02
CA ALA A 201 -45.05 -11.85 8.48
C ALA A 201 -44.13 -12.40 7.38
N ILE A 202 -44.60 -13.37 6.57
CA ILE A 202 -43.84 -13.90 5.44
C ILE A 202 -43.69 -12.88 4.32
N LYS A 203 -44.73 -12.08 4.04
CA LYS A 203 -44.69 -11.02 3.03
C LYS A 203 -43.66 -9.96 3.42
N GLN A 204 -43.64 -9.52 4.67
CA GLN A 204 -42.62 -8.61 5.19
C GLN A 204 -41.22 -9.25 5.12
N ALA A 205 -41.08 -10.54 5.47
CA ALA A 205 -39.81 -11.25 5.31
C ALA A 205 -39.33 -11.32 3.83
N ARG A 206 -40.26 -11.44 2.86
CA ARG A 206 -39.93 -11.36 1.43
C ARG A 206 -39.43 -9.98 1.03
N GLU A 207 -40.01 -8.91 1.56
CA GLU A 207 -39.53 -7.54 1.30
C GLU A 207 -38.13 -7.29 1.88
N VAL A 208 -37.85 -7.81 3.08
CA VAL A 208 -36.49 -7.81 3.65
C VAL A 208 -35.51 -8.57 2.74
N LEU A 209 -35.92 -9.72 2.20
CA LEU A 209 -35.09 -10.51 1.27
C LEU A 209 -34.87 -9.83 -0.09
N LYS A 210 -35.76 -8.94 -0.52
CA LYS A 210 -35.61 -8.11 -1.73
C LYS A 210 -34.68 -6.90 -1.53
N GLY A 211 -34.34 -6.57 -0.29
CA GLY A 211 -33.51 -5.41 0.04
C GLY A 211 -34.30 -4.13 0.34
N ASN A 212 -35.63 -4.21 0.45
CA ASN A 212 -36.50 -3.08 0.80
C ASN A 212 -36.51 -2.84 2.32
N THR A 213 -35.34 -2.79 2.95
CA THR A 213 -35.21 -2.71 4.42
C THR A 213 -35.74 -1.39 4.99
N ARG A 214 -35.59 -0.27 4.27
CA ARG A 214 -36.09 1.05 4.69
C ARG A 214 -37.62 1.13 4.75
N ASP A 215 -38.31 0.52 3.80
CA ASP A 215 -39.79 0.53 3.79
C ASP A 215 -40.34 -0.29 4.95
N VAL A 216 -39.71 -1.43 5.24
CA VAL A 216 -40.05 -2.27 6.39
C VAL A 216 -39.73 -1.55 7.71
N GLN A 217 -38.60 -0.83 7.80
CA GLN A 217 -38.28 0.00 8.96
C GLN A 217 -39.31 1.09 9.19
N LYS A 218 -39.72 1.79 8.13
CA LYS A 218 -40.74 2.84 8.20
C LYS A 218 -42.08 2.29 8.68
N LEU A 219 -42.49 1.13 8.14
CA LEU A 219 -43.72 0.46 8.52
C LEU A 219 -43.69 0.00 10.00
N LEU A 220 -42.59 -0.62 10.44
CA LEU A 220 -42.41 -1.01 11.85
C LEU A 220 -42.43 0.18 12.81
N LYS A 221 -41.87 1.32 12.40
CA LYS A 221 -41.92 2.55 13.20
C LYS A 221 -43.35 3.09 13.31
N GLN A 222 -44.10 3.11 12.20
CA GLN A 222 -45.49 3.53 12.19
C GLN A 222 -46.39 2.60 13.02
N GLU A 223 -46.19 1.28 12.92
CA GLU A 223 -46.90 0.30 13.75
C GLU A 223 -46.57 0.48 15.25
N MET A 224 -45.29 0.70 15.57
CA MET A 224 -44.86 1.00 16.94
C MET A 224 -45.53 2.26 17.50
N GLU A 225 -45.55 3.35 16.73
CA GLU A 225 -46.21 4.61 17.11
C GLU A 225 -47.72 4.39 17.31
N LYS A 226 -48.38 3.68 16.40
CA LYS A 226 -49.80 3.33 16.53
C LYS A 226 -50.10 2.49 17.77
N TYR A 227 -49.31 1.46 18.05
CA TYR A 227 -49.50 0.64 19.26
C TYR A 227 -49.23 1.44 20.54
N ALA A 228 -48.28 2.38 20.51
CA ALA A 228 -48.04 3.28 21.64
C ALA A 228 -49.22 4.24 21.86
N GLU A 229 -49.83 4.76 20.80
CA GLU A 229 -51.05 5.58 20.85
C GLU A 229 -52.25 4.77 21.39
N GLU A 230 -52.38 3.50 20.99
CA GLU A 230 -53.39 2.56 21.50
C GLU A 230 -53.09 2.03 22.93
N LEU A 231 -52.02 2.50 23.58
CA LEU A 231 -51.54 2.04 24.90
C LEU A 231 -51.19 0.54 24.97
N ARG A 232 -50.86 -0.06 23.83
CA ARG A 232 -50.49 -1.47 23.65
C ARG A 232 -48.97 -1.64 23.68
N PHE A 233 -48.39 -1.41 24.86
CA PHE A 233 -46.94 -1.31 25.03
C PHE A 233 -46.14 -2.58 24.71
N GLU A 234 -46.71 -3.77 24.93
CA GLU A 234 -46.04 -5.04 24.62
C GLU A 234 -45.79 -5.21 23.12
N GLU A 235 -46.77 -4.83 22.29
CA GLU A 235 -46.67 -4.91 20.84
C GLU A 235 -45.81 -3.78 20.27
N ALA A 236 -45.87 -2.59 20.88
CA ALA A 236 -44.97 -1.49 20.57
C ALA A 236 -43.50 -1.86 20.82
N GLU A 237 -43.19 -2.48 21.97
CA GLU A 237 -41.83 -2.94 22.30
C GLU A 237 -41.38 -4.04 21.34
N LEU A 238 -42.27 -4.96 20.94
CA LEU A 238 -41.96 -5.96 19.91
C LEU A 238 -41.59 -5.29 18.57
N CYS A 239 -42.36 -4.30 18.13
CA CYS A 239 -42.07 -3.55 16.89
C CYS A 239 -40.74 -2.80 16.99
N LYS A 240 -40.45 -2.18 18.13
CA LYS A 240 -39.18 -1.49 18.41
C LYS A 240 -37.98 -2.43 18.34
N GLN A 241 -38.06 -3.61 18.93
CA GLN A 241 -36.98 -4.60 18.87
C GLN A 241 -36.71 -5.05 17.44
N ARG A 242 -37.76 -5.24 16.64
CA ARG A 242 -37.65 -5.57 15.21
C ARG A 242 -37.00 -4.44 14.41
N TYR A 243 -37.40 -3.19 14.66
CA TYR A 243 -36.83 -2.00 14.05
C TYR A 243 -35.32 -1.89 14.33
N LEU A 244 -34.91 -2.00 15.60
CA LEU A 244 -33.49 -1.90 16.00
C LEU A 244 -32.64 -3.03 15.40
N ALA A 245 -33.19 -4.24 15.27
CA ALA A 245 -32.48 -5.35 14.64
C ALA A 245 -32.22 -5.10 13.14
N LEU A 246 -33.18 -4.50 12.43
CA LEU A 246 -33.04 -4.10 11.03
C LEU A 246 -32.08 -2.92 10.85
N ASP A 247 -32.13 -1.93 11.74
CA ASP A 247 -31.26 -0.74 11.71
C ASP A 247 -29.78 -1.08 11.86
N ASN A 248 -29.45 -1.91 12.86
CA ASN A 248 -28.10 -2.41 13.06
C ASN A 248 -27.55 -3.22 11.88
N PHE A 249 -28.43 -3.84 11.08
CA PHE A 249 -28.04 -4.58 9.88
C PHE A 249 -27.75 -3.66 8.69
N ALA A 250 -28.60 -2.65 8.47
CA ALA A 250 -28.42 -1.67 7.42
C ALA A 250 -27.11 -0.87 7.59
N ALA A 251 -26.78 -0.50 8.82
CA ALA A 251 -25.56 0.27 9.14
C ALA A 251 -24.24 -0.46 8.83
N LYS A 252 -24.24 -1.80 8.73
CA LYS A 252 -23.01 -2.60 8.50
C LYS A 252 -22.73 -2.95 7.04
N SER A 253 -23.69 -2.75 6.14
CA SER A 253 -23.60 -3.18 4.73
C SER A 253 -23.53 -1.98 3.79
N GLU A 254 -22.41 -1.25 3.84
CA GLU A 254 -22.26 0.10 3.27
C GLU A 254 -22.10 0.15 1.74
N ILE A 255 -21.98 -1.00 1.04
CA ILE A 255 -21.65 -1.05 -0.40
C ILE A 255 -22.74 -1.68 -1.28
N VAL A 256 -23.92 -1.94 -0.72
CA VAL A 256 -25.08 -2.36 -1.53
C VAL A 256 -26.25 -1.44 -1.27
N SER A 257 -26.22 -0.27 -1.90
CA SER A 257 -27.40 0.58 -2.00
C SER A 257 -28.36 -0.03 -3.02
N HIS A 258 -29.30 -0.86 -2.56
CA HIS A 258 -30.38 -1.40 -3.39
C HIS A 258 -31.34 -0.32 -3.93
N THR A 259 -31.15 0.96 -3.56
CA THR A 259 -31.97 2.11 -4.00
C THR A 259 -31.52 2.75 -5.31
N ILE A 260 -30.34 2.42 -5.84
CA ILE A 260 -29.80 3.04 -7.06
C ILE A 260 -30.06 2.12 -8.25
N THR A 261 -31.08 2.44 -9.05
CA THR A 261 -31.56 1.51 -10.09
C THR A 261 -30.77 1.60 -11.39
N ASP A 262 -30.22 2.76 -11.76
CA ASP A 262 -29.36 2.93 -12.95
C ASP A 262 -28.72 4.33 -12.97
N VAL A 263 -27.44 4.47 -12.61
CA VAL A 263 -26.73 5.76 -12.57
C VAL A 263 -25.33 5.67 -13.18
N ASP A 264 -24.95 6.75 -13.85
CA ASP A 264 -23.57 7.00 -14.28
C ASP A 264 -22.89 7.93 -13.27
N VAL A 265 -21.65 7.67 -12.90
CA VAL A 265 -20.86 8.52 -11.99
C VAL A 265 -19.62 8.98 -12.72
N PHE A 266 -19.40 10.30 -12.78
CA PHE A 266 -18.22 10.89 -13.37
C PHE A 266 -17.48 11.73 -12.32
N THR A 267 -16.16 11.58 -12.25
CA THR A 267 -15.30 12.47 -11.46
C THR A 267 -14.08 12.88 -12.28
N ILE A 268 -13.53 14.05 -11.99
CA ILE A 268 -12.33 14.57 -12.62
C ILE A 268 -11.29 14.92 -11.56
N VAL A 269 -10.05 14.51 -11.80
CA VAL A 269 -8.90 14.84 -10.95
C VAL A 269 -7.77 15.35 -11.84
N SER A 270 -7.29 16.55 -11.54
CA SER A 270 -6.25 17.21 -12.34
C SER A 270 -4.84 16.96 -11.77
N ASP A 271 -3.84 16.96 -12.66
CA ASP A 271 -2.44 16.97 -12.23
C ASP A 271 -2.03 18.32 -11.61
N ASP A 272 -0.97 18.34 -10.81
CA ASP A 272 -0.50 19.53 -10.09
C ASP A 272 -0.05 20.64 -11.07
N THR A 273 0.39 20.24 -12.26
CA THR A 273 0.74 21.14 -13.37
C THR A 273 -0.45 21.55 -14.24
N ARG A 274 -1.67 21.06 -13.95
CA ARG A 274 -2.89 21.21 -14.77
C ARG A 274 -2.71 20.94 -16.27
N LYS A 275 -1.75 20.08 -16.65
CA LYS A 275 -1.56 19.67 -18.06
C LYS A 275 -2.40 18.45 -18.44
N ASN A 276 -2.64 17.56 -17.48
CA ASN A 276 -3.41 16.34 -17.67
C ASN A 276 -4.57 16.31 -16.68
N ALA A 277 -5.71 15.81 -17.14
CA ALA A 277 -6.89 15.52 -16.33
C ALA A 277 -7.22 14.03 -16.39
N PHE A 278 -7.61 13.46 -15.27
CA PHE A 278 -7.99 12.07 -15.13
C PHE A 278 -9.47 12.00 -14.82
N ILE A 279 -10.26 11.51 -15.78
CA ILE A 279 -11.71 11.38 -15.65
C ILE A 279 -12.03 9.93 -15.34
N ASN A 280 -12.65 9.66 -14.19
CA ASN A 280 -13.16 8.35 -13.84
C ASN A 280 -14.65 8.25 -14.14
N TYR A 281 -15.05 7.13 -14.71
CA TYR A 281 -16.43 6.76 -15.02
C TYR A 281 -16.78 5.47 -14.28
N ILE A 282 -17.88 5.47 -13.53
CA ILE A 282 -18.48 4.28 -12.91
C ILE A 282 -19.92 4.16 -13.36
N HIS A 283 -20.30 2.99 -13.87
CA HIS A 283 -21.71 2.69 -14.19
C HIS A 283 -22.28 1.73 -13.15
N VAL A 284 -23.42 2.10 -12.57
CA VAL A 284 -24.10 1.36 -11.50
C VAL A 284 -25.52 1.01 -11.92
N THR A 285 -25.86 -0.27 -11.98
CA THR A 285 -27.25 -0.73 -12.21
C THR A 285 -27.70 -1.60 -11.05
N ASN A 286 -28.95 -1.47 -10.59
CA ASN A 286 -29.50 -2.28 -9.49
C ASN A 286 -28.60 -2.30 -8.22
N GLY A 287 -27.97 -1.18 -7.88
CA GLY A 287 -27.10 -1.04 -6.72
C GLY A 287 -25.73 -1.70 -6.86
N ALA A 288 -25.34 -2.09 -8.07
CA ALA A 288 -24.12 -2.83 -8.37
C ALA A 288 -23.23 -2.09 -9.37
N ILE A 289 -21.92 -2.03 -9.10
CA ILE A 289 -20.95 -1.45 -10.02
C ILE A 289 -20.67 -2.45 -11.14
N ASN A 290 -21.14 -2.16 -12.35
CA ASN A 290 -20.90 -3.00 -13.52
C ASN A 290 -19.58 -2.66 -14.21
N GLN A 291 -19.23 -1.37 -14.24
CA GLN A 291 -18.09 -0.86 -15.00
C GLN A 291 -17.40 0.26 -14.23
N SER A 292 -16.08 0.30 -14.30
CA SER A 292 -15.27 1.37 -13.74
C SER A 292 -14.03 1.56 -14.61
N PHE A 293 -13.88 2.75 -15.21
CA PHE A 293 -12.80 3.09 -16.11
C PHE A 293 -12.22 4.47 -15.76
N THR A 294 -10.91 4.64 -15.94
CA THR A 294 -10.26 5.96 -15.81
C THR A 294 -9.60 6.32 -17.13
N TYR A 295 -9.89 7.50 -17.64
CA TYR A 295 -9.38 8.06 -18.87
C TYR A 295 -8.46 9.25 -18.59
N GLU A 296 -7.41 9.37 -19.40
CA GLU A 296 -6.47 10.49 -19.34
C GLU A 296 -6.76 11.43 -20.51
N TYR A 297 -7.06 12.68 -20.17
CA TYR A 297 -7.26 13.79 -21.11
C TYR A 297 -6.11 14.77 -20.99
N LYS A 298 -5.58 15.22 -22.13
CA LYS A 298 -4.57 16.29 -22.17
C LYS A 298 -5.32 17.61 -22.29
N ARG A 299 -5.12 18.50 -21.32
CA ARG A 299 -5.66 19.85 -21.39
C ARG A 299 -4.98 20.64 -22.48
N LYS A 300 -5.77 21.35 -23.27
CA LYS A 300 -5.28 22.50 -24.02
C LYS A 300 -5.18 23.70 -23.07
N LEU A 301 -4.39 24.71 -23.44
CA LEU A 301 -4.22 25.92 -22.63
C LEU A 301 -5.60 26.53 -22.32
N ASP A 302 -5.83 26.88 -21.05
CA ASP A 302 -7.02 27.52 -20.49
C ASP A 302 -8.32 26.70 -20.40
N GLU A 303 -8.32 25.39 -20.70
CA GLU A 303 -9.51 24.54 -20.50
C GLU A 303 -9.82 24.30 -19.01
N SER A 304 -11.08 24.51 -18.62
CA SER A 304 -11.58 24.27 -17.26
C SER A 304 -11.95 22.80 -17.00
N ASP A 305 -12.08 22.40 -15.72
CA ASP A 305 -12.52 21.05 -15.36
C ASP A 305 -13.96 20.77 -15.85
N GLU A 306 -14.79 21.81 -15.92
CA GLU A 306 -16.15 21.79 -16.45
C GLU A 306 -16.17 21.51 -17.95
N GLU A 307 -15.36 22.23 -18.72
CA GLU A 307 -15.27 22.05 -20.17
C GLU A 307 -14.84 20.63 -20.55
N LEU A 308 -13.88 20.06 -19.82
CA LEU A 308 -13.44 18.68 -20.05
C LEU A 308 -14.53 17.65 -19.73
N LEU A 309 -15.29 17.85 -18.66
CA LEU A 309 -16.42 16.96 -18.36
C LEU A 309 -17.55 17.12 -19.38
N ASN A 310 -17.79 18.33 -19.88
CA ASN A 310 -18.79 18.60 -20.92
C ASN A 310 -18.48 17.82 -22.21
N GLU A 311 -17.20 17.68 -22.57
CA GLU A 311 -16.77 16.88 -23.72
C GLU A 311 -16.75 15.37 -23.40
N ALA A 312 -16.22 14.98 -22.24
CA ALA A 312 -15.97 13.58 -21.91
C ALA A 312 -17.26 12.78 -21.60
N ILE A 313 -18.26 13.41 -20.98
CA ILE A 313 -19.50 12.72 -20.58
C ILE A 313 -20.25 12.17 -21.80
N PRO A 314 -20.56 12.97 -22.86
CA PRO A 314 -21.18 12.44 -24.07
C PRO A 314 -20.35 11.33 -24.75
N GLU A 315 -19.03 11.54 -24.90
CA GLU A 315 -18.14 10.57 -25.57
C GLU A 315 -18.15 9.21 -24.85
N ILE A 316 -18.00 9.22 -23.52
CA ILE A 316 -17.94 8.01 -22.71
C ILE A 316 -19.30 7.31 -22.71
N ARG A 317 -20.41 8.05 -22.58
CA ARG A 317 -21.76 7.45 -22.60
C ARG A 317 -22.08 6.80 -23.93
N GLU A 318 -21.70 7.42 -25.05
CA GLU A 318 -21.87 6.85 -26.38
C GLU A 318 -21.02 5.58 -26.55
N ARG A 319 -19.76 5.62 -26.14
CA ARG A 319 -18.84 4.48 -26.20
C ARG A 319 -19.38 3.26 -25.44
N PHE A 320 -19.96 3.48 -24.25
CA PHE A 320 -20.51 2.41 -23.42
C PHE A 320 -22.00 2.14 -23.63
N LYS A 321 -22.65 2.89 -24.54
CA LYS A 321 -24.10 2.81 -24.82
C LYS A 321 -24.94 2.90 -23.54
N SER A 322 -24.55 3.77 -22.60
CA SER A 322 -25.28 3.94 -21.35
C SER A 322 -26.60 4.67 -21.58
N THR A 323 -27.68 4.11 -21.05
CA THR A 323 -29.03 4.71 -21.06
C THR A 323 -29.47 5.21 -19.69
N ALA A 324 -28.52 5.34 -18.74
CA ALA A 324 -28.82 5.78 -17.38
C ALA A 324 -29.53 7.14 -17.38
N LYS A 325 -30.58 7.27 -16.57
CA LYS A 325 -31.40 8.50 -16.49
C LYS A 325 -30.81 9.54 -15.52
N GLU A 326 -29.83 9.15 -14.72
CA GLU A 326 -29.22 10.01 -13.72
C GLU A 326 -27.70 9.92 -13.80
N ILE A 327 -27.05 11.09 -13.80
CA ILE A 327 -25.61 11.24 -13.89
C ILE A 327 -25.11 11.98 -12.65
N ILE A 328 -24.31 11.30 -11.85
CA ILE A 328 -23.68 11.83 -10.65
C ILE A 328 -22.38 12.56 -11.04
N VAL A 329 -22.27 13.83 -10.67
CA VAL A 329 -21.14 14.71 -11.00
C VAL A 329 -20.66 15.48 -9.75
N PRO A 330 -19.38 15.92 -9.72
CA PRO A 330 -18.81 16.59 -8.54
C PRO A 330 -19.21 18.06 -8.38
N PHE A 331 -19.63 18.73 -9.45
CA PHE A 331 -20.05 20.14 -9.48
C PHE A 331 -21.10 20.37 -10.59
N GLU A 332 -21.72 21.54 -10.60
CA GLU A 332 -22.76 21.91 -11.59
C GLU A 332 -22.16 22.01 -13.00
N LEU A 333 -22.90 21.50 -13.99
CA LEU A 333 -22.50 21.51 -15.40
C LEU A 333 -23.60 22.20 -16.22
N ASP A 334 -23.21 23.18 -17.03
CA ASP A 334 -24.12 24.05 -17.79
C ASP A 334 -24.56 23.47 -19.15
N PHE A 335 -24.81 22.16 -19.22
CA PHE A 335 -25.34 21.54 -20.44
C PHE A 335 -26.39 20.48 -20.12
N LYS A 336 -27.14 20.05 -21.15
CA LYS A 336 -28.17 19.01 -21.01
C LYS A 336 -27.79 17.80 -21.83
N VAL A 337 -27.83 16.62 -21.19
CA VAL A 337 -27.71 15.35 -21.89
C VAL A 337 -29.10 14.81 -22.20
N LYS A 338 -29.30 14.34 -23.43
CA LYS A 338 -30.62 13.85 -23.88
C LYS A 338 -31.03 12.63 -23.04
N GLY A 339 -32.12 12.76 -22.29
CA GLY A 339 -32.69 11.66 -21.49
C GLY A 339 -31.99 11.37 -20.15
N ALA A 340 -31.14 12.27 -19.65
CA ALA A 340 -30.53 12.12 -18.33
C ALA A 340 -30.40 13.46 -17.59
N GLU A 341 -30.50 13.42 -16.26
CA GLU A 341 -30.35 14.58 -15.38
C GLU A 341 -29.06 14.50 -14.56
N PHE A 342 -28.43 15.65 -14.33
CA PHE A 342 -27.26 15.76 -13.46
C PHE A 342 -27.66 15.84 -12.00
N PHE A 343 -26.95 15.12 -11.14
CA PHE A 343 -27.19 15.10 -9.69
C PHE A 343 -25.88 15.27 -8.94
N ILE A 344 -25.85 16.21 -7.99
CA ILE A 344 -24.68 16.47 -7.15
C ILE A 344 -24.97 15.97 -5.73
N PRO A 345 -24.44 14.81 -5.35
CA PRO A 345 -24.70 14.25 -4.04
C PRO A 345 -23.89 14.98 -2.97
N GLN A 346 -24.55 15.42 -1.90
CA GLN A 346 -23.89 16.03 -0.74
C GLN A 346 -23.61 15.02 0.38
N ARG A 347 -24.49 14.01 0.55
CA ARG A 347 -24.40 12.95 1.58
C ARG A 347 -25.10 11.67 1.10
N GLY A 348 -24.84 10.54 1.77
CA GLY A 348 -25.50 9.25 1.52
C GLY A 348 -24.83 8.40 0.44
N ASP A 349 -25.50 7.34 -0.02
CA ASP A 349 -24.90 6.30 -0.88
C ASP A 349 -24.36 6.84 -2.21
N LYS A 350 -25.06 7.83 -2.81
CA LYS A 350 -24.63 8.51 -4.04
C LYS A 350 -23.32 9.31 -3.85
N HIS A 351 -23.12 9.91 -2.68
CA HIS A 351 -21.87 10.60 -2.33
C HIS A 351 -20.72 9.60 -2.19
N HIS A 352 -20.98 8.44 -1.59
CA HIS A 352 -19.97 7.38 -1.46
C HIS A 352 -19.51 6.83 -2.82
N LEU A 353 -20.42 6.75 -3.80
CA LEU A 353 -20.06 6.39 -5.18
C LEU A 353 -19.16 7.45 -5.83
N LEU A 354 -19.46 8.74 -5.61
CA LEU A 354 -18.62 9.85 -6.06
C LEU A 354 -17.22 9.77 -5.43
N GLU A 355 -17.12 9.53 -4.12
CA GLU A 355 -15.83 9.33 -3.43
C GLU A 355 -15.04 8.14 -3.99
N LEU A 356 -15.71 7.02 -4.27
CA LEU A 356 -15.08 5.84 -4.85
C LEU A 356 -14.52 6.16 -6.25
N SER A 357 -15.29 6.87 -7.06
CA SER A 357 -14.87 7.34 -8.39
C SER A 357 -13.65 8.27 -8.28
N GLU A 358 -13.69 9.24 -7.37
CA GLU A 358 -12.59 10.17 -7.14
C GLU A 358 -11.32 9.46 -6.65
N MET A 359 -11.48 8.47 -5.75
CA MET A 359 -10.37 7.65 -5.26
C MET A 359 -9.71 6.87 -6.40
N ASN A 360 -10.49 6.33 -7.34
CA ASN A 360 -9.97 5.63 -8.51
C ASN A 360 -9.20 6.58 -9.44
N ALA A 361 -9.74 7.79 -9.69
CA ALA A 361 -9.05 8.82 -10.47
C ALA A 361 -7.71 9.23 -9.83
N LYS A 362 -7.69 9.53 -8.53
CA LYS A 362 -6.46 9.88 -7.77
C LYS A 362 -5.43 8.76 -7.81
N GLN A 363 -5.85 7.51 -7.66
CA GLN A 363 -4.96 6.36 -7.70
C GLN A 363 -4.33 6.21 -9.09
N TYR A 364 -5.13 6.35 -10.15
CA TYR A 364 -4.63 6.28 -11.52
C TYR A 364 -3.62 7.40 -11.84
N LYS A 365 -3.90 8.65 -11.42
CA LYS A 365 -2.95 9.78 -11.50
C LYS A 365 -1.60 9.40 -10.89
N PHE A 366 -1.62 8.89 -9.66
CA PHE A 366 -0.41 8.51 -8.94
C PHE A 366 0.37 7.38 -9.65
N ASP A 367 -0.34 6.37 -10.16
CA ASP A 367 0.28 5.24 -10.87
C ASP A 367 0.90 5.70 -12.20
N ARG A 368 0.26 6.65 -12.91
CA ARG A 368 0.80 7.28 -14.13
C ARG A 368 2.02 8.16 -13.89
N LEU A 369 2.01 8.98 -12.85
CA LEU A 369 3.17 9.79 -12.47
C LEU A 369 4.37 8.88 -12.16
N LYS A 370 4.16 7.81 -11.38
CA LYS A 370 5.20 6.80 -11.13
C LYS A 370 5.71 6.11 -12.37
N GLN A 371 4.83 5.80 -13.32
CA GLN A 371 5.23 5.18 -14.58
C GLN A 371 6.10 6.13 -15.41
N THR A 372 5.73 7.40 -15.48
CA THR A 372 6.49 8.45 -16.18
C THR A 372 7.87 8.65 -15.55
N GLU A 373 7.94 8.70 -14.21
CA GLU A 373 9.21 8.78 -13.49
C GLU A 373 10.12 7.56 -13.72
N LYS A 374 9.54 6.36 -13.84
CA LYS A 374 10.28 5.13 -14.12
C LYS A 374 10.75 5.00 -15.56
N LEU A 375 9.99 5.53 -16.52
CA LEU A 375 10.35 5.47 -17.94
C LEU A 375 11.54 6.39 -18.27
N ASN A 376 11.72 7.48 -17.52
CA ASN A 376 12.86 8.38 -17.69
C ASN A 376 13.61 8.66 -16.35
N PRO A 377 14.35 7.68 -15.80
CA PRO A 377 15.12 7.88 -14.57
C PRO A 377 16.23 8.93 -14.74
N GLU A 378 16.73 9.10 -15.96
CA GLU A 378 17.67 10.16 -16.31
C GLU A 378 17.02 11.55 -16.23
N GLN A 379 15.77 11.72 -16.71
CA GLN A 379 15.06 12.99 -16.55
C GLN A 379 14.86 13.36 -15.08
N LYS A 380 14.64 12.39 -14.19
CA LYS A 380 14.54 12.63 -12.75
C LYS A 380 15.87 13.12 -12.15
N GLN A 381 16.98 12.44 -12.46
CA GLN A 381 18.31 12.88 -12.01
C GLN A 381 18.65 14.26 -12.58
N THR A 382 18.39 14.50 -13.85
CA THR A 382 18.58 15.81 -14.49
C THR A 382 17.69 16.89 -13.86
N ARG A 383 16.44 16.58 -13.51
CA ARG A 383 15.54 17.50 -12.79
C ARG A 383 16.13 17.91 -11.44
N LEU A 384 16.60 16.95 -10.65
CA LEU A 384 17.20 17.21 -9.34
C LEU A 384 18.52 17.99 -9.45
N MET A 385 19.36 17.67 -10.43
CA MET A 385 20.59 18.44 -10.70
C MET A 385 20.28 19.88 -11.10
N ARG A 386 19.25 20.11 -11.93
CA ARG A 386 18.79 21.46 -12.31
C ARG A 386 18.17 22.21 -11.13
N GLU A 387 17.41 21.51 -10.29
CA GLU A 387 16.84 22.08 -9.06
C GLU A 387 17.96 22.56 -8.12
N LEU A 388 18.98 21.72 -7.90
CA LEU A 388 20.16 22.09 -7.11
C LEU A 388 20.95 23.23 -7.76
N GLN A 389 21.17 23.18 -9.08
CA GLN A 389 21.82 24.25 -9.85
C GLN A 389 21.11 25.59 -9.66
N ASN A 390 19.77 25.61 -9.79
CA ASN A 390 18.98 26.83 -9.67
C ASN A 390 18.97 27.37 -8.23
N LYS A 391 18.86 26.48 -7.24
CA LYS A 391 18.90 26.85 -5.80
C LYS A 391 20.23 27.47 -5.41
N LEU A 392 21.33 26.89 -5.88
CA LEU A 392 22.69 27.35 -5.59
C LEU A 392 23.22 28.37 -6.62
N LYS A 393 22.44 28.70 -7.66
CA LYS A 393 22.84 29.56 -8.79
C LYS A 393 24.19 29.16 -9.42
N LEU A 394 24.43 27.85 -9.59
CA LEU A 394 25.67 27.33 -10.16
C LEU A 394 25.74 27.58 -11.68
N SER A 395 26.92 27.95 -12.17
CA SER A 395 27.17 28.15 -13.61
C SER A 395 27.15 26.86 -14.41
N LYS A 396 27.49 25.73 -13.77
CA LYS A 396 27.50 24.39 -14.35
C LYS A 396 26.51 23.47 -13.64
N LEU A 397 26.04 22.46 -14.36
CA LEU A 397 25.20 21.42 -13.78
C LEU A 397 26.05 20.57 -12.80
N PRO A 398 25.63 20.38 -11.53
CA PRO A 398 26.42 19.65 -10.55
C PRO A 398 26.33 18.14 -10.80
N TYR A 399 27.12 17.65 -11.77
CA TYR A 399 27.16 16.23 -12.11
C TYR A 399 28.07 15.47 -11.16
N HIS A 400 29.26 16.00 -10.87
CA HIS A 400 30.25 15.42 -9.97
C HIS A 400 30.22 16.14 -8.62
N ILE A 401 29.70 15.47 -7.59
CA ILE A 401 29.57 16.00 -6.24
C ILE A 401 30.47 15.18 -5.30
N GLU A 402 31.31 15.86 -4.52
CA GLU A 402 32.12 15.23 -3.49
C GLU A 402 31.68 15.68 -2.11
N CYS A 403 31.58 14.75 -1.17
CA CYS A 403 31.19 15.06 0.20
C CYS A 403 32.18 14.50 1.21
N PHE A 404 32.53 15.32 2.20
CA PHE A 404 33.52 15.02 3.23
C PHE A 404 32.88 14.99 4.62
N ASP A 405 33.26 13.97 5.41
CA ASP A 405 32.97 13.88 6.84
C ASP A 405 34.24 13.57 7.63
N ASN A 406 34.44 14.33 8.70
CA ASN A 406 35.50 14.15 9.68
C ASN A 406 34.88 13.65 10.97
N SER A 407 34.71 12.34 11.06
CA SER A 407 34.38 11.70 12.34
C SER A 407 35.61 11.72 13.24
N ASN A 408 35.55 12.39 14.40
CA ASN A 408 36.51 12.23 15.49
C ASN A 408 35.80 11.60 16.70
N ILE A 409 36.10 10.34 16.98
CA ILE A 409 35.72 9.69 18.24
C ILE A 409 36.94 9.77 19.14
N SER A 410 36.83 10.44 20.28
CA SER A 410 37.91 10.69 21.25
C SER A 410 38.91 9.53 21.34
N GLY A 411 40.07 9.68 20.69
CA GLY A 411 41.09 8.64 20.54
C GLY A 411 42.12 8.96 19.45
N SER A 412 43.29 8.33 19.54
CA SER A 412 44.54 8.60 18.80
C SER A 412 44.52 8.34 17.28
N ASP A 413 43.36 8.11 16.67
CA ASP A 413 43.24 7.57 15.32
C ASP A 413 42.25 8.35 14.44
N ALA A 414 42.47 9.65 14.27
CA ALA A 414 41.65 10.50 13.39
C ALA A 414 41.60 9.96 11.94
N VAL A 415 40.38 9.83 11.40
CA VAL A 415 40.15 9.42 10.01
C VAL A 415 39.01 10.20 9.37
N ALA A 416 39.13 10.42 8.07
CA ALA A 416 38.14 11.12 7.26
C ALA A 416 37.63 10.26 6.10
N GLY A 417 36.35 10.46 5.77
CA GLY A 417 35.69 9.82 4.64
C GLY A 417 35.37 10.83 3.54
N CYS A 418 35.67 10.48 2.29
CA CYS A 418 35.21 11.20 1.12
C CYS A 418 34.35 10.27 0.27
N ILE A 419 33.09 10.65 0.05
CA ILE A 419 32.17 9.96 -0.86
C ILE A 419 32.03 10.79 -2.13
N VAL A 420 31.70 10.10 -3.22
CA VAL A 420 31.57 10.72 -4.54
C VAL A 420 30.24 10.36 -5.15
N TYR A 421 29.48 11.35 -5.59
CA TYR A 421 28.23 11.20 -6.32
C TYR A 421 28.42 11.69 -7.76
N LYS A 422 27.98 10.89 -8.73
CA LYS A 422 27.98 11.23 -10.16
C LYS A 422 26.55 11.12 -10.69
N GLY A 423 26.00 12.20 -11.22
CA GLY A 423 24.63 12.26 -11.71
C GLY A 423 23.58 11.97 -10.62
N MET A 424 23.78 12.49 -9.40
CA MET A 424 22.94 12.21 -8.22
C MET A 424 22.88 10.71 -7.81
N LYS A 425 23.92 9.93 -8.16
CA LYS A 425 24.07 8.53 -7.75
C LYS A 425 25.43 8.28 -7.10
N PRO A 426 25.51 7.39 -6.09
CA PRO A 426 26.77 7.07 -5.42
C PRO A 426 27.74 6.35 -6.38
N SER A 427 28.93 6.92 -6.57
CA SER A 427 30.05 6.31 -7.28
C SER A 427 30.99 5.63 -6.30
N LYS A 428 30.62 4.44 -5.79
CA LYS A 428 31.37 3.71 -4.75
C LYS A 428 32.84 3.44 -5.12
N LYS A 429 33.15 3.31 -6.41
CA LYS A 429 34.52 3.14 -6.94
C LYS A 429 35.42 4.36 -6.67
N ASP A 430 34.83 5.53 -6.55
CA ASP A 430 35.53 6.80 -6.39
C ASP A 430 35.62 7.24 -4.91
N TYR A 431 35.03 6.47 -3.99
CA TYR A 431 35.11 6.74 -2.55
C TYR A 431 36.54 6.60 -2.05
N ARG A 432 36.95 7.45 -1.09
CA ARG A 432 38.31 7.44 -0.53
C ARG A 432 38.27 7.59 0.99
N LYS A 433 39.14 6.84 1.64
CA LYS A 433 39.39 6.88 3.09
C LYS A 433 40.74 7.55 3.34
N TYR A 434 40.81 8.48 4.28
CA TYR A 434 42.04 9.19 4.61
C TYR A 434 42.42 8.96 6.06
N ASN A 435 43.65 8.49 6.27
CA ASN A 435 44.28 8.53 7.59
C ASN A 435 44.92 9.91 7.76
N ILE A 436 44.55 10.61 8.83
CA ILE A 436 45.14 11.89 9.23
C ILE A 436 46.52 11.62 9.83
N LYS A 437 47.54 12.35 9.39
CA LYS A 437 48.93 12.11 9.82
C LYS A 437 49.56 13.30 10.53
N THR A 438 49.14 14.51 10.18
CA THR A 438 49.85 15.74 10.56
C THR A 438 49.19 16.49 11.72
N VAL A 439 47.96 16.14 12.05
CA VAL A 439 47.18 16.79 13.11
C VAL A 439 47.35 16.06 14.43
N VAL A 440 47.76 16.79 15.47
CA VAL A 440 47.95 16.28 16.83
C VAL A 440 46.77 16.73 17.69
N GLY A 441 45.96 15.77 18.16
CA GLY A 441 44.76 16.03 18.95
C GLY A 441 43.46 16.07 18.12
N PRO A 442 42.29 16.24 18.77
CA PRO A 442 40.99 16.24 18.10
C PRO A 442 40.70 17.61 17.48
N ASP A 443 41.43 17.97 16.42
CA ASP A 443 41.17 19.17 15.62
C ASP A 443 40.51 18.79 14.29
N ASP A 444 39.19 18.94 14.24
CA ASP A 444 38.35 18.61 13.09
C ASP A 444 38.61 19.51 11.89
N TYR A 445 39.01 20.77 12.13
CA TYR A 445 39.26 21.75 11.07
C TYR A 445 40.59 21.47 10.38
N ALA A 446 41.67 21.33 11.16
CA ALA A 446 42.98 20.99 10.60
C ALA A 446 42.95 19.64 9.86
N SER A 447 42.17 18.68 10.36
CA SER A 447 41.98 17.38 9.71
C SER A 447 41.27 17.53 8.35
N MET A 448 40.30 18.44 8.24
CA MET A 448 39.60 18.71 6.98
C MET A 448 40.54 19.35 5.97
N GLN A 449 41.36 20.32 6.39
CA GLN A 449 42.36 20.95 5.54
C GLN A 449 43.33 19.93 4.96
N GLU A 450 43.87 19.03 5.80
CA GLU A 450 44.82 18.00 5.35
C GLU A 450 44.20 17.12 4.24
N VAL A 451 42.95 16.69 4.42
CA VAL A 451 42.25 15.78 3.50
C VAL A 451 41.93 16.45 2.17
N VAL A 452 41.37 17.65 2.23
CA VAL A 452 41.01 18.45 1.06
C VAL A 452 42.26 18.79 0.25
N ARG A 453 43.33 19.26 0.92
CA ARG A 453 44.62 19.58 0.30
C ARG A 453 45.17 18.35 -0.42
N ARG A 454 45.32 17.23 0.29
CA ARG A 454 45.86 15.99 -0.28
C ARG A 454 45.04 15.44 -1.45
N ARG A 455 43.71 15.57 -1.40
CA ARG A 455 42.85 15.11 -2.49
C ARG A 455 43.04 15.97 -3.74
N TYR A 456 42.87 17.28 -3.60
CA TYR A 456 42.83 18.16 -4.77
C TYR A 456 44.21 18.46 -5.35
N SER A 457 45.28 18.51 -4.55
CA SER A 457 46.65 18.58 -5.09
C SER A 457 46.96 17.36 -5.96
N ARG A 458 46.62 16.15 -5.49
CA ARG A 458 46.80 14.93 -6.27
C ARG A 458 45.96 14.95 -7.56
N MET A 459 44.73 15.43 -7.49
CA MET A 459 43.86 15.51 -8.67
C MET A 459 44.40 16.51 -9.72
N GLN A 460 44.99 17.63 -9.28
CA GLN A 460 45.70 18.58 -10.14
C GLN A 460 46.95 17.94 -10.77
N GLU A 461 47.78 17.26 -9.98
CA GLU A 461 48.99 16.57 -10.47
C GLU A 461 48.68 15.46 -11.48
N GLU A 462 47.66 14.65 -11.22
CA GLU A 462 47.25 13.54 -12.09
C GLU A 462 46.35 13.98 -13.27
N GLY A 463 45.99 15.27 -13.35
CA GLY A 463 45.11 15.80 -14.40
C GLY A 463 43.70 15.20 -14.40
N THR A 464 43.20 14.77 -13.24
CA THR A 464 41.89 14.12 -13.10
C THR A 464 40.74 15.13 -12.99
N PRO A 465 39.50 14.78 -13.40
CA PRO A 465 38.38 15.73 -13.38
C PRO A 465 38.00 16.16 -11.96
N LEU A 466 38.06 17.47 -11.70
CA LEU A 466 37.62 18.10 -10.46
C LEU A 466 36.09 17.98 -10.26
N PRO A 467 35.60 18.09 -9.01
CA PRO A 467 34.16 18.13 -8.75
C PRO A 467 33.51 19.43 -9.22
N ASP A 468 32.22 19.34 -9.56
CA ASP A 468 31.36 20.48 -9.88
C ASP A 468 30.79 21.14 -8.62
N LEU A 469 30.76 20.42 -7.50
CA LEU A 469 30.29 20.89 -6.19
C LEU A 469 30.94 20.09 -5.06
N ILE A 470 31.44 20.79 -4.05
CA ILE A 470 31.92 20.21 -2.79
C ILE A 470 30.87 20.41 -1.70
N ILE A 471 30.59 19.36 -0.93
CA ILE A 471 29.65 19.39 0.20
C ILE A 471 30.36 18.99 1.49
N THR A 472 30.33 19.82 2.52
CA THR A 472 30.87 19.48 3.85
C THR A 472 29.77 19.00 4.79
N ASP A 473 30.02 17.93 5.56
CA ASP A 473 29.14 17.47 6.64
C ASP A 473 29.34 18.32 7.91
N GLY A 474 28.94 19.59 7.83
CA GLY A 474 29.01 20.53 8.94
C GLY A 474 28.71 21.97 8.55
N GLY A 475 28.71 22.83 9.57
CA GLY A 475 28.31 24.22 9.46
C GLY A 475 29.38 25.15 8.85
N LYS A 476 29.18 26.45 9.06
CA LYS A 476 29.97 27.54 8.46
C LYS A 476 31.48 27.38 8.62
N GLY A 477 31.96 26.93 9.78
CA GLY A 477 33.39 26.75 10.04
C GLY A 477 34.05 25.73 9.11
N GLN A 478 33.39 24.60 8.83
CA GLN A 478 33.97 23.61 7.92
C GLN A 478 33.98 24.10 6.47
N MET A 479 32.94 24.84 6.04
CA MET A 479 32.92 25.44 4.71
C MET A 479 34.07 26.43 4.50
N GLU A 480 34.35 27.27 5.50
CA GLU A 480 35.44 28.25 5.43
C GLU A 480 36.80 27.57 5.30
N VAL A 481 37.01 26.52 6.10
CA VAL A 481 38.24 25.74 6.10
C VAL A 481 38.48 25.03 4.77
N VAL A 482 37.42 24.53 4.12
CA VAL A 482 37.52 23.99 2.77
C VAL A 482 37.79 25.09 1.75
N ARG A 483 37.19 26.27 1.91
CA ARG A 483 37.42 27.44 1.04
C ARG A 483 38.88 27.89 1.07
N GLU A 484 39.46 28.05 2.25
CA GLU A 484 40.87 28.44 2.41
C GLU A 484 41.80 27.52 1.61
N VAL A 485 41.59 26.21 1.68
CA VAL A 485 42.44 25.26 0.95
C VAL A 485 42.13 25.26 -0.55
N VAL A 486 40.87 25.26 -0.95
CA VAL A 486 40.49 25.15 -2.37
C VAL A 486 40.78 26.44 -3.14
N GLU A 487 40.41 27.59 -2.59
CA GLU A 487 40.55 28.90 -3.24
C GLU A 487 41.91 29.57 -2.93
N ASP A 488 42.27 29.67 -1.66
CA ASP A 488 43.43 30.48 -1.25
C ASP A 488 44.77 29.73 -1.45
N GLU A 489 44.81 28.41 -1.21
CA GLU A 489 46.03 27.61 -1.41
C GLU A 489 46.15 26.97 -2.80
N LEU A 490 45.08 26.33 -3.29
CA LEU A 490 45.11 25.56 -4.55
C LEU A 490 44.63 26.35 -5.77
N HIS A 491 44.11 27.57 -5.56
CA HIS A 491 43.61 28.46 -6.61
C HIS A 491 42.57 27.81 -7.54
N LEU A 492 41.70 26.96 -6.97
CA LEU A 492 40.62 26.27 -7.65
C LEU A 492 39.29 27.01 -7.46
N SER A 493 38.54 27.18 -8.55
CA SER A 493 37.19 27.78 -8.52
C SER A 493 36.12 26.70 -8.49
N ILE A 494 35.95 26.03 -7.35
CA ILE A 494 34.93 24.98 -7.15
C ILE A 494 33.88 25.48 -6.15
N PRO A 495 32.58 25.43 -6.49
CA PRO A 495 31.52 25.79 -5.54
C PRO A 495 31.52 24.90 -4.29
N ILE A 496 31.37 25.52 -3.11
CA ILE A 496 31.36 24.84 -1.81
C ILE A 496 30.00 25.07 -1.12
N ALA A 497 29.39 23.98 -0.65
CA ALA A 497 28.16 23.99 0.13
C ALA A 497 28.36 23.23 1.46
N GLY A 498 27.55 23.55 2.46
CA GLY A 498 27.54 22.86 3.75
C GLY A 498 26.18 22.24 4.05
N LEU A 499 26.17 21.07 4.67
CA LEU A 499 24.97 20.45 5.23
C LEU A 499 25.05 20.48 6.76
N ALA A 500 24.24 21.35 7.39
CA ALA A 500 24.20 21.48 8.84
C ALA A 500 23.00 20.73 9.46
N LYS A 501 23.18 20.28 10.71
CA LYS A 501 22.13 19.68 11.55
C LYS A 501 21.51 20.76 12.44
N ASP A 502 20.19 20.81 12.52
CA ASP A 502 19.46 21.70 13.44
C ASP A 502 19.62 21.28 14.92
N ASP A 503 19.27 22.18 15.85
CA ASP A 503 19.24 21.98 17.32
C ASP A 503 18.41 20.76 17.80
N ARG A 504 17.59 20.18 16.91
CA ARG A 504 16.82 18.95 17.16
C ARG A 504 17.39 17.70 16.50
N HIS A 505 18.67 17.72 16.10
CA HIS A 505 19.38 16.61 15.46
C HIS A 505 18.66 16.07 14.20
N ARG A 506 18.07 16.97 13.41
CA ARG A 506 17.56 16.68 12.06
C ARG A 506 18.40 17.47 11.05
N THR A 507 18.92 16.80 10.02
CA THR A 507 19.63 17.40 8.87
C THR A 507 18.76 18.46 8.22
N ASN A 508 19.08 19.76 8.24
CA ASN A 508 18.06 20.74 7.82
C ASN A 508 18.50 22.09 7.26
N GLU A 509 19.79 22.41 7.08
CA GLU A 509 20.16 23.65 6.37
C GLU A 509 21.23 23.41 5.32
N LEU A 510 20.90 23.71 4.06
CA LEU A 510 21.86 23.81 2.97
C LEU A 510 22.47 25.21 3.02
N LEU A 511 23.75 25.29 3.34
CA LEU A 511 24.52 26.52 3.38
C LEU A 511 25.27 26.70 2.06
N PHE A 512 25.28 27.91 1.52
CA PHE A 512 26.00 28.23 0.30
C PHE A 512 26.49 29.68 0.26
N GLY A 513 27.61 29.90 -0.44
CA GLY A 513 28.21 31.22 -0.65
C GLY A 513 29.14 31.68 0.47
N PHE A 514 29.87 32.77 0.20
CA PHE A 514 30.77 33.44 1.14
C PHE A 514 30.47 34.96 1.09
N PRO A 515 29.80 35.54 2.11
CA PRO A 515 29.43 34.96 3.41
C PRO A 515 28.34 33.87 3.31
N GLN A 516 28.36 32.89 4.23
CA GLN A 516 27.46 31.73 4.16
C GLN A 516 25.99 32.10 4.41
N GLN A 517 25.12 31.73 3.47
CA GLN A 517 23.67 31.94 3.56
C GLN A 517 22.92 30.61 3.57
N THR A 518 21.84 30.54 4.36
CA THR A 518 20.93 29.40 4.38
C THR A 518 20.02 29.42 3.15
N ILE A 519 20.05 28.34 2.38
CA ILE A 519 19.21 28.12 1.21
C ILE A 519 18.00 27.30 1.63
N ALA A 520 16.81 27.90 1.56
CA ALA A 520 15.57 27.22 1.92
C ALA A 520 15.28 26.02 0.99
N LEU A 521 15.09 24.83 1.57
CA LEU A 521 14.68 23.61 0.90
C LEU A 521 13.31 23.16 1.40
N ASP A 522 12.50 22.57 0.52
CA ASP A 522 11.26 21.91 0.94
C ASP A 522 11.60 20.57 1.62
N ILE A 523 11.27 20.47 2.91
CA ILE A 523 11.51 19.28 3.75
C ILE A 523 10.81 18.03 3.19
N LYS A 524 9.70 18.20 2.46
CA LYS A 524 8.99 17.09 1.78
C LYS A 524 9.55 16.81 0.38
N GLY A 525 10.36 17.72 -0.14
CA GLY A 525 10.94 17.69 -1.48
C GLY A 525 11.90 16.53 -1.69
N GLU A 526 12.07 16.13 -2.96
CA GLU A 526 12.97 15.03 -3.32
C GLU A 526 14.45 15.41 -3.22
N LEU A 527 14.79 16.65 -3.58
CA LEU A 527 16.16 17.16 -3.47
C LEU A 527 16.66 17.09 -2.02
N PHE A 528 15.82 17.48 -1.07
CA PHE A 528 16.12 17.39 0.36
C PHE A 528 16.47 15.95 0.77
N LYS A 529 15.66 14.96 0.38
CA LYS A 529 15.92 13.54 0.67
C LYS A 529 17.24 13.05 0.08
N VAL A 530 17.60 13.50 -1.12
CA VAL A 530 18.88 13.12 -1.74
C VAL A 530 20.06 13.72 -0.99
N LEU A 531 19.98 14.99 -0.58
CA LEU A 531 21.02 15.63 0.23
C LEU A 531 21.17 14.95 1.60
N THR A 532 20.07 14.57 2.25
CA THR A 532 20.11 13.75 3.47
C THR A 532 20.79 12.40 3.23
N GLN A 533 20.49 11.73 2.11
CA GLN A 533 21.15 10.46 1.77
C GLN A 533 22.66 10.62 1.53
N ILE A 534 23.10 11.74 0.94
CA ILE A 534 24.52 12.05 0.78
C ILE A 534 25.17 12.20 2.17
N GLN A 535 24.54 12.98 3.07
CA GLN A 535 25.04 13.17 4.43
C GLN A 535 25.11 11.84 5.22
N ASP A 536 24.02 11.07 5.23
CA ASP A 536 23.96 9.77 5.92
C ASP A 536 25.01 8.79 5.37
N GLU A 537 25.25 8.82 4.06
CA GLU A 537 26.21 7.93 3.40
C GLU A 537 27.66 8.31 3.72
N VAL A 538 28.01 9.60 3.77
CA VAL A 538 29.38 10.04 4.14
C VAL A 538 29.64 9.70 5.60
N HIS A 539 28.67 9.93 6.46
CA HIS A 539 28.76 9.64 7.89
C HIS A 539 28.90 8.14 8.15
N ARG A 540 28.07 7.31 7.49
CA ARG A 540 28.17 5.85 7.54
C ARG A 540 29.54 5.37 7.05
N TYR A 541 30.06 5.97 5.99
CA TYR A 541 31.35 5.58 5.40
C TYR A 541 32.53 5.92 6.34
N ALA A 542 32.50 7.08 6.98
CA ALA A 542 33.50 7.51 7.97
C ALA A 542 33.46 6.65 9.24
N ILE A 543 32.27 6.40 9.81
CA ILE A 543 32.08 5.51 10.98
C ILE A 543 32.56 4.09 10.69
N SER A 544 32.22 3.54 9.51
CA SER A 544 32.69 2.21 9.12
C SER A 544 34.21 2.14 9.11
N PHE A 545 34.90 3.20 8.67
CA PHE A 545 36.35 3.22 8.63
C PHE A 545 36.96 3.25 10.03
N HIS A 546 36.41 4.05 10.94
CA HIS A 546 36.81 4.04 12.36
C HIS A 546 36.66 2.66 12.99
N ARG A 547 35.51 2.00 12.74
CA ARG A 547 35.27 0.65 13.26
C ARG A 547 36.27 -0.36 12.70
N ASP A 548 36.58 -0.29 11.41
CA ASP A 548 37.59 -1.16 10.78
C ASP A 548 38.99 -0.93 11.38
N LYS A 549 39.34 0.32 11.67
CA LYS A 549 40.63 0.68 12.26
C LYS A 549 40.72 0.21 13.72
N ARG A 550 39.69 0.49 14.53
CA ARG A 550 39.60 0.06 15.93
C ARG A 550 39.62 -1.45 16.09
N SER A 551 38.91 -2.18 15.23
CA SER A 551 38.93 -3.65 15.27
C SER A 551 40.31 -4.24 14.96
N LYS A 552 41.08 -3.62 14.06
CA LYS A 552 42.48 -4.00 13.81
C LYS A 552 43.40 -3.69 14.98
N THR A 553 43.28 -2.51 15.60
CA THR A 553 44.10 -2.12 16.75
C THR A 553 43.78 -2.96 18.00
N GLN A 554 42.53 -3.38 18.17
CA GLN A 554 42.09 -4.22 19.28
C GLN A 554 42.48 -5.70 19.13
N LEU A 555 42.86 -6.15 17.93
CA LEU A 555 43.32 -7.52 17.66
C LEU A 555 44.83 -7.71 17.87
N HIS A 556 45.62 -6.63 17.93
CA HIS A 556 47.05 -6.70 18.27
C HIS A 556 47.18 -6.75 19.79
N SER A 557 47.56 -7.91 20.33
CA SER A 557 47.77 -8.12 21.77
C SER A 557 49.26 -8.27 22.02
N GLU A 558 49.76 -7.82 23.18
CA GLU A 558 51.17 -7.96 23.59
C GLU A 558 51.71 -9.41 23.50
N LEU A 559 50.82 -10.40 23.45
CA LEU A 559 51.15 -11.82 23.23
C LEU A 559 51.56 -12.13 21.78
N ASP A 560 51.23 -11.27 20.81
CA ASP A 560 51.62 -11.40 19.40
C ASP A 560 53.09 -11.05 19.15
N ASP A 561 53.70 -10.30 20.08
CA ASP A 561 55.11 -9.89 20.00
C ASP A 561 56.08 -10.97 20.54
N ILE A 562 55.55 -12.05 21.15
CA ILE A 562 56.34 -13.15 21.71
C ILE A 562 56.79 -14.12 20.61
N LYS A 563 58.04 -14.00 20.18
CA LYS A 563 58.66 -14.92 19.20
C LYS A 563 58.60 -16.38 19.70
N GLY A 564 57.92 -17.23 18.93
CA GLY A 564 57.77 -18.67 19.22
C GLY A 564 56.39 -19.07 19.76
N ILE A 565 55.49 -18.12 20.01
CA ILE A 565 54.11 -18.38 20.44
C ILE A 565 53.15 -18.13 19.27
N GLY A 566 52.45 -19.20 18.86
CA GLY A 566 51.46 -19.13 17.78
C GLY A 566 50.04 -18.85 18.28
N PRO A 567 49.10 -18.53 17.37
CA PRO A 567 47.73 -18.11 17.72
C PRO A 567 46.98 -19.14 18.56
N LYS A 568 47.18 -20.45 18.32
CA LYS A 568 46.56 -21.52 19.13
C LYS A 568 46.99 -21.50 20.60
N THR A 569 48.24 -21.10 20.87
CA THR A 569 48.79 -21.04 22.22
C THR A 569 48.29 -19.79 22.94
N LYS A 570 48.16 -18.67 22.22
CA LYS A 570 47.54 -17.44 22.72
C LYS A 570 46.07 -17.65 23.12
N ASP A 571 45.29 -18.30 22.26
CA ASP A 571 43.88 -18.60 22.52
C ASP A 571 43.71 -19.51 23.75
N ALA A 572 44.61 -20.49 23.93
CA ALA A 572 44.59 -21.38 25.09
C ALA A 572 44.85 -20.61 26.40
N LEU A 573 45.84 -19.72 26.41
CA LEU A 573 46.16 -18.87 27.57
C LEU A 573 45.00 -17.92 27.90
N LEU A 574 44.45 -17.22 26.90
CA LEU A 574 43.34 -16.29 27.10
C LEU A 574 42.06 -17.01 27.53
N LYS A 575 41.82 -18.25 27.09
CA LYS A 575 40.65 -19.03 27.51
C LYS A 575 40.71 -19.43 28.98
N LYS A 576 41.91 -19.74 29.51
CA LYS A 576 42.09 -20.16 30.90
C LYS A 576 42.27 -18.97 31.86
N LEU A 577 43.18 -18.05 31.53
CA LEU A 577 43.60 -16.95 32.41
C LEU A 577 42.83 -15.64 32.16
N LYS A 578 41.99 -15.61 31.11
CA LYS A 578 41.03 -14.57 30.74
C LYS A 578 41.62 -13.21 30.33
N THR A 579 42.74 -12.77 30.90
CA THR A 579 43.36 -11.47 30.60
C THR A 579 44.88 -11.57 30.48
N VAL A 580 45.49 -10.69 29.69
CA VAL A 580 46.96 -10.61 29.52
C VAL A 580 47.66 -10.28 30.84
N LYS A 581 47.01 -9.51 31.72
CA LYS A 581 47.53 -9.19 33.05
C LYS A 581 47.69 -10.43 33.94
N HIS A 582 46.69 -11.32 33.98
CA HIS A 582 46.82 -12.56 34.72
C HIS A 582 47.83 -13.52 34.09
N ILE A 583 48.02 -13.49 32.76
CA ILE A 583 49.07 -14.28 32.10
C ILE A 583 50.47 -13.80 32.51
N LYS A 584 50.64 -12.49 32.76
CA LYS A 584 51.88 -11.88 33.23
C LYS A 584 52.18 -12.17 34.71
N GLU A 585 51.15 -12.38 35.52
CA GLU A 585 51.28 -12.64 36.96
C GLU A 585 51.25 -14.14 37.30
N ALA A 586 50.89 -15.00 36.34
CA ALA A 586 50.79 -16.44 36.52
C ALA A 586 52.17 -17.10 36.69
N ASP A 587 52.23 -18.08 37.58
CA ASP A 587 53.46 -18.83 37.82
C ASP A 587 53.78 -19.80 36.68
N LEU A 588 55.03 -20.27 36.65
CA LEU A 588 55.51 -21.16 35.59
C LEU A 588 54.75 -22.50 35.56
N GLN A 589 54.23 -22.97 36.70
CA GLN A 589 53.48 -24.23 36.77
C GLN A 589 52.09 -24.07 36.13
N GLU A 590 51.40 -22.98 36.43
CA GLU A 590 50.08 -22.64 35.90
C GLU A 590 50.14 -22.39 34.39
N LEU A 591 51.19 -21.74 33.89
CA LEU A 591 51.43 -21.61 32.45
C LEU A 591 51.75 -22.97 31.80
N THR A 592 52.51 -23.82 32.48
CA THR A 592 52.88 -25.16 31.97
C THR A 592 51.68 -26.07 31.81
N GLU A 593 50.71 -26.03 32.73
CA GLU A 593 49.47 -26.81 32.62
C GLU A 593 48.64 -26.45 31.39
N VAL A 594 48.69 -25.18 30.95
CA VAL A 594 47.85 -24.71 29.84
C VAL A 594 48.51 -24.91 28.48
N ILE A 595 49.83 -24.70 28.37
CA ILE A 595 50.52 -24.64 27.07
C ILE A 595 51.76 -25.55 26.94
N GLY A 596 52.08 -26.31 27.99
CA GLY A 596 53.23 -27.23 28.04
C GLY A 596 54.55 -26.51 28.36
N ALA A 597 55.48 -27.25 28.97
CA ALA A 597 56.68 -26.70 29.62
C ALA A 597 57.53 -25.81 28.69
N SER A 598 57.81 -26.27 27.47
CA SER A 598 58.65 -25.52 26.51
C SER A 598 58.07 -24.15 26.13
N LYS A 599 56.75 -24.03 25.97
CA LYS A 599 56.10 -22.76 25.60
C LYS A 599 55.83 -21.89 26.82
N ALA A 600 55.55 -22.49 27.97
CA ALA A 600 55.39 -21.79 29.25
C ALA A 600 56.68 -21.05 29.64
N THR A 601 57.85 -21.66 29.47
CA THR A 601 59.14 -21.00 29.72
C THR A 601 59.37 -19.80 28.81
N ILE A 602 58.97 -19.85 27.53
CA ILE A 602 59.10 -18.72 26.59
C ILE A 602 58.21 -17.54 27.04
N VAL A 603 56.96 -17.80 27.40
CA VAL A 603 56.00 -16.78 27.85
C VAL A 603 56.44 -16.18 29.19
N TYR A 604 56.83 -17.02 30.15
CA TYR A 604 57.29 -16.59 31.46
C TYR A 604 58.55 -15.72 31.36
N ASN A 605 59.54 -16.16 30.56
CA ASN A 605 60.76 -15.39 30.35
C ASN A 605 60.49 -14.07 29.64
N TYR A 606 59.58 -14.00 28.65
CA TYR A 606 59.25 -12.73 27.99
C TYR A 606 58.70 -11.68 28.96
N PHE A 607 57.90 -12.10 29.94
CA PHE A 607 57.28 -11.19 30.90
C PHE A 607 58.11 -10.91 32.16
N HIS A 608 59.04 -11.82 32.53
CA HIS A 608 59.87 -11.71 33.73
C HIS A 608 61.38 -11.52 33.48
N ALA A 609 61.84 -11.42 32.22
CA ALA A 609 63.27 -11.23 31.92
C ALA A 609 63.86 -9.88 32.36
N ASN A 610 63.04 -8.92 32.80
CA ASN A 610 63.48 -7.60 33.29
C ASN A 610 63.07 -7.33 34.76
N GLN A 611 62.94 -8.38 35.57
CA GLN A 611 62.82 -8.27 37.03
C GLN A 611 64.09 -8.71 37.73
#